data_AF-A0A3P8JS24-F1
#
_entry.id   AF-A0A3P8JS24-F1
#
_cell.length_a   1.000
_cell.length_b   1.000
_cell.length_c   1.000
_cell.angle_alpha   90.00
_cell.angle_beta   90.00
_cell.angle_gamma   90.00
#
_symmetry.space_group_name_H-M   'P 1'
#
loop_
_entity.id
_entity.type
_entity.pdbx_description
1 polymer ?
#
loop_
_entity_poly.entity_id
_entity_poly.type
_entity_poly.pdbx_seq_one_letter_code
_entity_poly.pdbx_strand_id
1 'polypeptide(L)'
;MVVRPLSDPDFDFVGTDNFLGTQMATRHLLKMGHQNIAFIGGSPSSGTRAQRIGGFTSTLLESGISPNPQWIVTAQASQIDGAKVAEALLSRYPEITAAVCYQDIVALGVMQALRKTGREPGGILRWWASMILPKRRWSSRR
;
A
#
# COMPACT_ATOMS: atom_id res chain seq x y z
N MET A 1 -24.72 -18.82 -2.87
CA MET A 1 -24.46 -17.37 -2.71
C MET A 1 -23.00 -17.11 -3.03
N VAL A 2 -22.72 -16.41 -4.12
CA VAL A 2 -21.35 -16.06 -4.53
C VAL A 2 -21.07 -14.63 -4.08
N VAL A 3 -19.88 -14.38 -3.53
CA VAL A 3 -19.51 -13.05 -2.98
C VAL A 3 -18.86 -12.12 -4.01
N ARG A 4 -18.92 -12.49 -5.28
CA ARG A 4 -18.35 -11.75 -6.41
C ARG A 4 -19.11 -12.06 -7.71
N PRO A 5 -19.13 -11.14 -8.68
CA PRO A 5 -19.73 -11.41 -9.98
C PRO A 5 -18.99 -12.55 -10.68
N LEU A 6 -19.75 -13.46 -11.27
CA LEU A 6 -19.28 -14.48 -12.21
C LEU A 6 -19.51 -13.99 -13.64
N SER A 7 -18.83 -14.60 -14.61
CA SER A 7 -19.03 -14.28 -16.02
C SER A 7 -20.41 -14.70 -16.56
N ASP A 8 -21.13 -15.50 -15.79
CA ASP A 8 -22.48 -15.98 -16.09
C ASP A 8 -23.52 -14.98 -15.57
N PRO A 9 -24.34 -14.36 -16.44
CA PRO A 9 -25.32 -13.35 -16.05
C PRO A 9 -26.52 -13.91 -15.26
N ASP A 10 -26.71 -15.23 -15.21
CA ASP A 10 -27.89 -15.86 -14.57
C ASP A 10 -27.70 -16.15 -13.06
N PHE A 11 -26.66 -15.58 -12.43
CA PHE A 11 -26.39 -15.76 -11.01
C PHE A 11 -26.48 -14.47 -10.21
N ASP A 12 -27.34 -14.49 -9.20
CA ASP A 12 -27.35 -13.47 -8.15
C ASP A 12 -26.06 -13.53 -7.31
N PHE A 13 -25.48 -12.37 -7.03
CA PHE A 13 -24.34 -12.23 -6.14
C PHE A 13 -24.52 -11.06 -5.18
N VAL A 14 -23.90 -11.16 -4.01
CA VAL A 14 -23.80 -10.07 -3.04
C VAL A 14 -22.31 -9.80 -2.86
N GLY A 15 -21.84 -8.62 -3.27
CA GLY A 15 -20.42 -8.28 -3.24
C GLY A 15 -20.17 -6.89 -2.67
N THR A 16 -18.92 -6.61 -2.37
CA THR A 16 -18.47 -5.27 -1.96
C THR A 16 -18.14 -4.43 -3.19
N ASP A 17 -18.43 -3.13 -3.12
CA ASP A 17 -17.90 -2.17 -4.10
C ASP A 17 -16.41 -1.92 -3.84
N ASN A 18 -15.58 -2.69 -4.56
CA ASN A 18 -14.13 -2.64 -4.45
C ASN A 18 -13.56 -1.30 -4.94
N PHE A 19 -14.22 -0.66 -5.90
CA PHE A 19 -13.79 0.62 -6.43
C PHE A 19 -14.01 1.69 -5.37
N LEU A 20 -15.25 1.83 -4.90
CA LEU A 20 -15.63 2.81 -3.87
C LEU A 20 -14.84 2.61 -2.58
N GLY A 21 -14.70 1.37 -2.11
CA GLY A 21 -13.94 1.07 -0.89
C GLY A 21 -12.48 1.54 -1.00
N THR A 22 -11.87 1.37 -2.17
CA THR A 22 -10.48 1.84 -2.37
C THR A 22 -10.39 3.35 -2.55
N GLN A 23 -11.40 3.99 -3.13
CA GLN A 23 -11.48 5.45 -3.14
C GLN A 23 -11.52 6.02 -1.73
N MET A 24 -12.35 5.44 -0.85
CA MET A 24 -12.46 5.86 0.55
C MET A 24 -11.13 5.73 1.30
N ALA A 25 -10.46 4.58 1.16
CA ALA A 25 -9.15 4.35 1.78
C ALA A 25 -8.08 5.34 1.27
N THR A 26 -8.02 5.56 -0.04
CA THR A 26 -7.05 6.49 -0.65
C THR A 26 -7.32 7.92 -0.22
N ARG A 27 -8.59 8.35 -0.22
CA ARG A 27 -9.02 9.69 0.24
C ARG A 27 -8.71 9.91 1.71
N HIS A 28 -8.80 8.88 2.54
CA HIS A 28 -8.41 8.96 3.95
C HIS A 28 -6.91 9.26 4.11
N LEU A 29 -6.05 8.54 3.38
CA LEU A 29 -4.60 8.79 3.39
C LEU A 29 -4.24 10.20 2.87
N LEU A 30 -4.91 10.64 1.80
CA LEU A 30 -4.76 12.00 1.26
C LEU A 30 -5.19 13.08 2.27
N LYS A 31 -6.31 12.88 2.98
CA LYS A 31 -6.76 13.78 4.06
C LYS A 31 -5.76 13.87 5.21
N MET A 32 -4.96 12.84 5.43
CA MET A 32 -3.86 12.84 6.39
C MET A 32 -2.56 13.50 5.85
N GLY A 33 -2.57 14.00 4.61
CA GLY A 33 -1.45 14.70 3.99
C GLY A 33 -0.49 13.80 3.19
N HIS A 34 -0.77 12.51 3.05
CA HIS A 34 0.06 11.63 2.26
C HIS A 34 -0.16 11.86 0.76
N GLN A 35 0.92 12.11 0.02
CA GLN A 35 0.89 12.20 -1.45
C GLN A 35 1.63 11.04 -2.13
N ASN A 36 2.66 10.51 -1.47
CA ASN A 36 3.43 9.37 -1.95
C ASN A 36 2.82 8.06 -1.43
N ILE A 37 1.79 7.58 -2.11
CA ILE A 37 0.99 6.41 -1.70
C ILE A 37 1.25 5.25 -2.67
N ALA A 38 1.59 4.08 -2.14
CA ALA A 38 1.73 2.85 -2.92
C ALA A 38 0.46 1.98 -2.88
N PHE A 39 0.32 1.09 -3.86
CA PHE A 39 -0.68 0.02 -3.84
C PHE A 39 0.03 -1.34 -3.83
N ILE A 40 -0.24 -2.17 -2.83
CA ILE A 40 0.48 -3.44 -2.61
C ILE A 40 -0.50 -4.61 -2.56
N GLY A 41 -0.32 -5.57 -3.45
CA GLY A 41 -0.97 -6.88 -3.39
C GLY A 41 -1.90 -7.21 -4.54
N GLY A 42 -2.45 -8.42 -4.46
CA GLY A 42 -3.36 -8.99 -5.44
C GLY A 42 -2.63 -9.54 -6.67
N SER A 43 -3.29 -10.48 -7.35
CA SER A 43 -2.84 -11.05 -8.62
C SER A 43 -3.20 -10.14 -9.81
N PRO A 44 -2.35 -10.02 -10.85
CA PRO A 44 -2.69 -9.33 -12.10
C PRO A 44 -4.00 -9.81 -12.74
N SER A 45 -4.35 -11.09 -12.59
CA SER A 45 -5.56 -11.69 -13.15
C SER A 45 -6.85 -11.45 -12.33
N SER A 46 -6.76 -10.76 -11.20
CA SER A 46 -7.92 -10.53 -10.32
C SER A 46 -8.76 -9.32 -10.79
N GLY A 47 -10.02 -9.57 -11.14
CA GLY A 47 -11.00 -8.49 -11.41
C GLY A 47 -11.20 -7.57 -10.21
N THR A 48 -11.20 -8.11 -8.99
CA THR A 48 -11.22 -7.31 -7.74
C THR A 48 -10.00 -6.40 -7.67
N ARG A 49 -8.81 -6.89 -8.02
CA ARG A 49 -7.59 -6.04 -8.03
C ARG A 49 -7.72 -4.92 -9.04
N ALA A 50 -8.24 -5.20 -10.24
CA ALA A 50 -8.47 -4.19 -11.26
C ALA A 50 -9.42 -3.09 -10.76
N GLN A 51 -10.55 -3.47 -10.12
CA GLN A 51 -11.49 -2.51 -9.51
C GLN A 51 -10.83 -1.67 -8.40
N ARG A 52 -10.06 -2.30 -7.49
CA ARG A 52 -9.37 -1.59 -6.41
C ARG A 52 -8.31 -0.62 -6.94
N ILE A 53 -7.52 -1.04 -7.94
CA ILE A 53 -6.57 -0.15 -8.61
C ILE A 53 -7.30 1.02 -9.26
N GLY A 54 -8.44 0.79 -9.91
CA GLY A 54 -9.25 1.88 -10.47
C GLY A 54 -9.68 2.90 -9.42
N GLY A 55 -10.15 2.45 -8.25
CA GLY A 55 -10.53 3.35 -7.15
C GLY A 55 -9.32 4.12 -6.59
N PHE A 56 -8.18 3.45 -6.46
CA PHE A 56 -6.93 4.07 -6.03
C PHE A 56 -6.44 5.14 -7.02
N THR A 57 -6.30 4.79 -8.31
CA THR A 57 -5.76 5.70 -9.32
C THR A 57 -6.69 6.86 -9.63
N SER A 58 -8.01 6.63 -9.71
CA SER A 58 -9.00 7.70 -9.88
C SER A 58 -8.90 8.74 -8.77
N THR A 59 -8.83 8.30 -7.51
CA THR A 59 -8.77 9.21 -6.36
C THR A 59 -7.48 10.03 -6.32
N LEU A 60 -6.35 9.44 -6.71
CA LEU A 60 -5.08 10.18 -6.85
C LEU A 60 -5.19 11.24 -7.94
N LEU A 61 -5.72 10.88 -9.11
CA LEU A 61 -5.88 11.79 -10.24
C LEU A 61 -6.86 12.94 -9.92
N GLU A 62 -7.98 12.65 -9.26
CA GLU A 62 -8.92 13.66 -8.74
C GLU A 62 -8.25 14.66 -7.79
N SER A 63 -7.18 14.24 -7.11
CA SER A 63 -6.42 15.06 -6.17
C SER A 63 -5.19 15.71 -6.82
N GLY A 64 -5.05 15.63 -8.15
CA GLY A 64 -3.92 16.20 -8.90
C GLY A 64 -2.62 15.41 -8.78
N ILE A 65 -2.67 14.16 -8.32
CA ILE A 65 -1.49 13.30 -8.13
C ILE A 65 -1.47 12.24 -9.23
N SER A 66 -0.38 12.19 -10.00
CA SER A 66 -0.16 11.15 -11.00
C SER A 66 0.25 9.83 -10.32
N PRO A 67 -0.50 8.73 -10.50
CA PRO A 67 -0.11 7.43 -9.96
C PRO A 67 1.21 6.96 -10.57
N ASN A 68 2.17 6.54 -9.73
CA ASN A 68 3.40 5.93 -10.21
C ASN A 68 3.19 4.42 -10.43
N PRO A 69 3.28 3.90 -11.69
CA PRO A 69 3.08 2.48 -11.96
C PRO A 69 4.07 1.58 -11.21
N GLN A 70 5.26 2.08 -10.88
CA GLN A 70 6.28 1.34 -10.13
C GLN A 70 5.92 1.13 -8.66
N TRP A 71 4.93 1.86 -8.14
CA TRP A 71 4.42 1.73 -6.77
C TRP A 71 3.14 0.89 -6.69
N ILE A 72 2.68 0.33 -7.81
CA ILE A 72 1.53 -0.56 -7.89
C ILE A 72 2.05 -1.99 -8.07
N VAL A 73 2.36 -2.65 -6.96
CA VAL A 73 3.05 -3.95 -6.96
C VAL A 73 2.13 -5.10 -6.60
N THR A 74 2.41 -6.27 -7.16
CA THR A 74 1.70 -7.51 -6.85
C THR A 74 2.32 -8.17 -5.62
N ALA A 75 1.49 -8.85 -4.83
CA ALA A 75 1.94 -9.75 -3.77
C ALA A 75 0.91 -10.88 -3.63
N GLN A 76 1.40 -12.06 -3.28
CA GLN A 76 0.58 -13.22 -2.93
C GLN A 76 -0.26 -12.91 -1.70
N ALA A 77 -1.30 -13.72 -1.51
CA ALA A 77 -2.20 -13.65 -0.38
C ALA A 77 -1.54 -14.15 0.93
N SER A 78 -0.39 -13.60 1.29
CA SER A 78 0.47 -14.06 2.39
C SER A 78 1.16 -12.89 3.08
N GLN A 79 1.33 -13.01 4.40
CA GLN A 79 2.05 -12.04 5.21
C GLN A 79 3.53 -11.99 4.82
N ILE A 80 4.14 -13.16 4.57
CA ILE A 80 5.57 -13.28 4.24
C ILE A 80 5.86 -12.59 2.91
N ASP A 81 5.03 -12.85 1.90
CA ASP A 81 5.21 -12.23 0.59
C ASP A 81 4.89 -10.73 0.62
N GLY A 82 3.84 -10.33 1.35
CA GLY A 82 3.53 -8.93 1.59
C GLY A 82 4.69 -8.17 2.24
N ALA A 83 5.35 -8.75 3.24
CA ALA A 83 6.53 -8.17 3.88
C ALA A 83 7.70 -8.06 2.90
N LYS A 84 8.03 -9.13 2.18
CA LYS A 84 9.13 -9.15 1.20
C LYS A 84 8.95 -8.09 0.11
N VAL A 85 7.76 -8.00 -0.48
CA VAL A 85 7.45 -7.03 -1.53
C VAL A 85 7.51 -5.60 -0.98
N ALA A 86 6.97 -5.37 0.22
CA ALA A 86 7.01 -4.06 0.85
C ALA A 86 8.45 -3.63 1.20
N GLU A 87 9.28 -4.53 1.73
CA GLU A 87 10.70 -4.26 2.04
C GLU A 87 11.46 -3.82 0.78
N ALA A 88 11.31 -4.58 -0.32
CA ALA A 88 11.95 -4.24 -1.59
C ALA A 88 11.46 -2.91 -2.16
N LEU A 89 10.14 -2.66 -2.12
CA LEU A 89 9.54 -1.43 -2.61
C LEU A 89 10.01 -0.21 -1.81
N LEU A 90 9.96 -0.27 -0.49
CA LEU A 90 10.32 0.84 0.41
C LEU A 90 11.84 1.10 0.43
N SER A 91 12.65 0.08 0.20
CA SER A 91 14.10 0.23 0.04
C SER A 91 14.44 0.96 -1.27
N ARG A 92 13.68 0.70 -2.33
CA ARG A 92 13.87 1.32 -3.65
C ARG A 92 13.29 2.73 -3.73
N TYR A 93 12.16 2.97 -3.06
CA TYR A 93 11.43 4.23 -3.07
C TYR A 93 11.19 4.71 -1.63
N PRO A 94 12.23 5.22 -0.96
CA PRO A 94 12.13 5.65 0.43
C PRO A 94 11.14 6.80 0.64
N GLU A 95 10.79 7.55 -0.41
CA GLU A 95 9.81 8.65 -0.42
C GLU A 95 8.35 8.18 -0.23
N ILE A 96 8.04 6.89 -0.39
CA ILE A 96 6.70 6.36 -0.12
C ILE A 96 6.40 6.56 1.37
N THR A 97 5.25 7.19 1.66
CA THR A 97 4.83 7.53 3.03
C THR A 97 3.58 6.78 3.48
N ALA A 98 2.83 6.17 2.56
CA ALA A 98 1.65 5.39 2.86
C ALA A 98 1.44 4.26 1.83
N ALA A 99 0.64 3.26 2.19
CA ALA A 99 0.27 2.18 1.29
C ALA A 99 -1.19 1.79 1.46
N VAL A 100 -1.89 1.62 0.34
CA VAL A 100 -3.16 0.90 0.26
C VAL A 100 -2.84 -0.57 -0.02
N CYS A 101 -3.33 -1.47 0.83
CA CYS A 101 -3.08 -2.90 0.70
C CYS A 101 -4.30 -3.60 0.10
N TYR A 102 -4.06 -4.54 -0.82
CA TYR A 102 -5.12 -5.32 -1.43
C TYR A 102 -5.89 -6.15 -0.40
N GLN A 103 -5.26 -6.61 0.68
CA GLN A 103 -5.92 -7.43 1.72
C GLN A 103 -5.18 -7.35 3.06
N ASP A 104 -5.88 -7.66 4.15
CA ASP A 104 -5.38 -7.47 5.52
C ASP A 104 -4.10 -8.25 5.80
N ILE A 105 -4.00 -9.50 5.35
CA ILE A 105 -2.79 -10.31 5.55
C ILE A 105 -1.57 -9.71 4.81
N VAL A 106 -1.78 -9.02 3.68
CA VAL A 106 -0.72 -8.26 3.00
C VAL A 106 -0.39 -7.01 3.81
N ALA A 107 -1.39 -6.32 4.37
CA ALA A 107 -1.18 -5.18 5.25
C ALA A 107 -0.36 -5.54 6.49
N LEU A 108 -0.61 -6.69 7.11
CA LEU A 108 0.21 -7.21 8.22
C LEU A 108 1.67 -7.43 7.80
N GLY A 109 1.90 -7.90 6.57
CA GLY A 109 3.24 -8.01 5.99
C GLY A 109 3.90 -6.65 5.80
N VAL A 110 3.17 -5.68 5.25
CA VAL A 110 3.64 -4.28 5.10
C VAL A 110 3.99 -3.68 6.46
N MET A 111 3.16 -3.88 7.50
CA MET A 111 3.45 -3.41 8.85
C MET A 111 4.73 -4.04 9.42
N GLN A 112 4.98 -5.32 9.14
CA GLN A 112 6.22 -5.99 9.53
C GLN A 112 7.44 -5.38 8.82
N ALA A 113 7.33 -5.10 7.52
CA ALA A 113 8.37 -4.45 6.73
C ALA A 113 8.68 -3.03 7.22
N LEU A 114 7.64 -2.25 7.56
CA LEU A 114 7.80 -0.92 8.12
C LEU A 114 8.62 -0.96 9.43
N ARG A 115 8.28 -1.86 10.36
CA ARG A 115 9.01 -2.00 11.63
C ARG A 115 10.49 -2.34 11.42
N LYS A 116 10.81 -3.22 10.47
CA LYS A 116 12.21 -3.57 10.14
C LYS A 116 13.00 -2.40 9.55
N THR A 117 12.32 -1.48 8.86
CA THR A 117 12.94 -0.28 8.28
C THR A 117 12.92 0.93 9.22
N GLY A 118 12.54 0.73 10.49
CA GLY A 118 12.46 1.79 11.50
C GLY A 118 11.27 2.74 11.30
N ARG A 119 10.27 2.34 10.50
CA ARG A 119 9.04 3.09 10.24
C ARG A 119 7.90 2.54 11.11
N GLU A 120 7.12 3.42 11.72
CA GLU A 120 5.96 3.04 12.55
C GLU A 120 4.66 3.13 11.72
N PRO A 121 3.87 2.04 11.63
CA PRO A 121 2.53 2.11 11.04
C PRO A 121 1.63 3.10 11.80
N GLY A 122 0.90 3.95 11.07
CA GLY A 122 -0.01 4.94 11.66
C GLY A 122 0.67 6.14 12.35
N GLY A 123 2.01 6.23 12.31
CA GLY A 123 2.75 7.36 12.83
C GLY A 123 2.77 8.54 11.87
N ILE A 124 1.86 9.51 12.03
CA ILE A 124 1.88 10.78 11.28
C ILE A 124 3.07 11.68 11.68
N LEU A 125 3.82 11.33 12.74
CA LEU A 125 4.87 12.17 13.34
C LEU A 125 6.03 11.33 13.88
N ARG A 126 7.00 10.94 13.04
CA ARG A 126 8.36 10.62 13.56
C ARG A 126 9.53 10.69 12.58
N TRP A 127 9.36 11.28 11.40
CA TRP A 127 10.49 11.50 10.48
C TRP A 127 11.47 12.59 10.93
N TRP A 128 11.15 13.37 11.98
CA TRP A 128 12.04 14.43 12.48
C TRP A 128 13.18 13.96 13.40
N ALA A 129 13.10 12.76 14.00
CA ALA A 129 14.12 12.34 14.98
C ALA A 129 15.44 11.86 14.34
N SER A 130 15.45 11.49 13.05
CA SER A 130 16.67 11.03 12.36
C SER A 130 17.50 12.17 11.76
N MET A 131 16.96 13.39 11.62
CA MET A 131 17.70 14.54 11.09
C MET A 131 18.49 15.32 12.16
N ILE A 132 18.25 15.05 13.45
CA ILE A 132 18.87 15.79 14.57
C ILE A 132 19.98 14.99 15.29
N LEU A 133 20.14 13.69 15.04
CA LEU A 133 21.27 12.94 15.62
C LEU A 133 22.50 13.03 14.70
N PRO A 134 23.60 13.65 15.15
CA PRO A 134 24.80 13.81 14.32
C PRO A 134 25.37 12.44 13.96
N LYS A 135 25.82 12.34 12.70
CA LYS A 135 26.59 11.20 12.15
C LYS A 135 27.62 10.73 13.18
N ARG A 136 27.34 9.64 13.91
CA ARG A 136 28.37 8.94 14.68
C ARG A 136 29.29 8.25 13.68
N ARG A 137 30.32 9.01 13.31
CA ARG A 137 31.58 8.58 12.71
C ARG A 137 32.10 7.41 13.56
N TRP A 138 31.98 6.19 13.06
CA TRP A 138 32.75 5.08 13.60
C TRP A 138 34.20 5.31 13.20
N SER A 139 35.00 5.83 14.12
CA SER A 139 36.46 5.86 14.03
C SER A 139 37.06 4.88 15.04
N SER A 140 38.01 4.12 14.50
CA SER A 140 39.10 3.33 15.13
C SER A 140 38.75 2.13 16.00
N ARG A 141 38.97 0.95 15.40
CA ARG A 141 39.88 -0.12 15.85
C ARG A 141 40.32 -0.08 17.32
N ARG A 142 40.04 -1.16 18.04
CA ARG A 142 41.07 -2.13 18.42
C ARG A 142 40.45 -3.53 18.49
#